data_AF-F5IVE4-F1
#
_entry.id   AF-F5IVE4-F1
#
_cell.length_a   1.000
_cell.length_b   1.000
_cell.length_c   1.000
_cell.angle_alpha   90.00
_cell.angle_beta   90.00
_cell.angle_gamma   90.00
#
_symmetry.space_group_name_H-M   'P 1'
#
loop_
_entity.id
_entity.type
_entity.pdbx_description
1 polymer ?
#
loop_
_entity_poly.entity_id
_entity_poly.type
_entity_poly.pdbx_seq_one_letter_code
_entity_poly.pdbx_strand_id
1 'polypeptide(L)'
;MRTTIIATKFVKWDIPELDALKGSKVYQLREKVNAEESLNREEKNWITKNVNHNSYFKNAIPLSGYRFDFSEILRTYIVKQYGSFQEYKAVDKTSLRAMIYGRIDKIIEVK
;
A
#
# COMPACT_ATOMS: atom_id res chain seq x y z
N MET A 1 13.50 19.58 8.01
CA MET A 1 13.69 18.12 7.78
C MET A 1 12.39 17.44 8.16
N ARG A 2 11.67 16.81 7.22
CA ARG A 2 10.50 15.99 7.57
C ARG A 2 11.04 14.72 8.21
N THR A 3 10.81 14.53 9.50
CA THR A 3 11.10 13.27 10.18
C THR A 3 10.13 12.23 9.63
N THR A 4 10.51 11.55 8.55
CA THR A 4 9.65 10.58 7.89
C THR A 4 9.66 9.28 8.69
N ILE A 5 8.60 9.09 9.47
CA ILE A 5 8.38 7.86 10.24
C ILE A 5 8.27 6.69 9.25
N ILE A 6 9.17 5.71 9.40
CA ILE A 6 9.18 4.51 8.55
C ILE A 6 7.99 3.61 8.90
N ALA A 7 7.79 3.32 10.18
CA ALA A 7 6.67 2.51 10.62
C ALA A 7 6.21 2.88 12.03
N THR A 8 4.95 2.61 12.33
CA THR A 8 4.38 2.80 13.67
C THR A 8 3.98 1.45 14.27
N LYS A 9 4.43 1.14 15.48
CA LYS A 9 3.96 -0.05 16.21
C LYS A 9 2.46 0.09 16.49
N PHE A 10 1.65 -0.89 16.09
CA PHE A 10 0.20 -0.86 16.30
C PHE A 10 -0.30 -1.96 17.26
N VAL A 11 0.54 -2.94 17.58
CA VAL A 11 0.22 -4.03 18.52
C VAL A 11 0.65 -3.69 19.95
N LYS A 12 -0.01 -4.31 20.93
CA LYS A 12 0.24 -4.04 22.36
C LYS A 12 1.35 -4.89 22.97
N TRP A 13 1.65 -6.06 22.40
CA TRP A 13 2.68 -6.97 22.90
C TRP A 13 4.08 -6.60 22.40
N ASP A 14 5.09 -7.27 22.96
CA ASP A 14 6.47 -7.08 22.55
C ASP A 14 6.73 -7.67 21.17
N ILE A 15 7.45 -6.91 20.35
CA ILE A 15 7.81 -7.25 18.97
C ILE A 15 9.28 -6.93 18.76
N PRO A 16 9.94 -7.56 17.78
CA PRO A 16 11.32 -7.25 17.42
C PRO A 16 11.49 -5.78 17.04
N GLU A 17 12.69 -5.25 17.19
CA GLU A 17 13.01 -3.89 16.78
C GLU A 17 12.80 -3.69 15.27
N LEU A 18 12.45 -2.45 14.90
CA LEU A 18 12.19 -2.09 13.51
C LEU A 18 13.38 -2.38 12.58
N ASP A 19 14.60 -2.30 13.11
CA ASP A 19 15.84 -2.60 12.40
C ASP A 19 15.91 -4.05 11.89
N ALA A 20 15.27 -5.00 12.58
CA ALA A 20 15.18 -6.38 12.12
C ALA A 20 14.36 -6.52 10.81
N LEU A 21 13.55 -5.51 10.47
CA LEU A 21 12.71 -5.50 9.27
C LEU A 21 13.36 -4.80 8.08
N LYS A 22 14.61 -4.29 8.19
CA LYS A 22 15.34 -3.61 7.10
C LYS A 22 15.46 -4.44 5.82
N GLY A 23 15.55 -5.77 5.96
CA GLY A 23 15.59 -6.70 4.83
C GLY A 23 14.24 -6.94 4.15
N SER A 24 13.14 -6.44 4.72
CA SER A 24 11.80 -6.67 4.18
C SER A 24 11.48 -5.71 3.03
N LYS A 25 10.72 -6.21 2.05
CA LYS A 25 10.33 -5.42 0.88
C LYS A 25 9.50 -4.17 1.25
N VAL A 26 8.63 -4.26 2.26
CA VAL A 26 7.81 -3.11 2.70
C VAL A 26 8.67 -1.99 3.28
N TYR A 27 9.72 -2.36 4.03
CA TYR A 27 10.62 -1.40 4.66
C TYR A 27 11.43 -0.65 3.61
N GLN A 28 12.07 -1.38 2.69
CA GLN A 28 12.85 -0.79 1.59
C GLN A 28 11.99 0.12 0.72
N LEU A 29 10.75 -0.29 0.43
CA LEU A 29 9.81 0.54 -0.32
C LEU A 29 9.40 1.79 0.44
N ARG A 30 9.23 1.73 1.76
CA ARG A 30 8.95 2.91 2.57
C ARG A 30 10.13 3.88 2.57
N GLU A 31 11.35 3.40 2.73
CA GLU A 31 12.55 4.24 2.64
C GLU A 31 12.65 4.93 1.28
N LYS A 32 12.40 4.18 0.20
CA LYS A 32 12.39 4.71 -1.16
C LYS A 32 11.36 5.83 -1.36
N VAL A 33 10.15 5.64 -0.82
CA VAL A 33 9.11 6.69 -0.85
C VAL A 33 9.50 7.89 0.00
N ASN A 34 10.11 7.68 1.16
CA ASN A 34 10.61 8.76 2.03
C ASN A 34 11.74 9.57 1.37
N ALA A 35 12.55 8.93 0.53
CA ALA A 35 13.59 9.55 -0.28
C ALA A 35 13.04 10.22 -1.57
N GLU A 36 11.72 10.23 -1.76
CA GLU A 36 11.04 10.73 -2.97
C GLU A 36 11.55 10.07 -4.27
N GLU A 37 12.09 8.86 -4.16
CA GLU A 37 12.61 8.12 -5.29
C GLU A 37 11.47 7.53 -6.15
N SER A 38 11.74 7.42 -7.45
CA SER A 38 10.76 6.88 -8.38
C SER A 38 10.54 5.37 -8.17
N LEU A 39 9.28 4.98 -7.93
CA LEU A 39 8.88 3.59 -7.85
C LEU A 39 8.75 2.97 -9.25
N ASN A 40 9.32 1.78 -9.44
CA ASN A 40 9.19 1.02 -10.67
C ASN A 40 7.81 0.33 -10.76
N ARG A 41 7.50 -0.29 -11.90
CA ARG A 41 6.18 -0.91 -12.13
C ARG A 41 5.87 -2.05 -11.14
N GLU A 42 6.84 -2.91 -10.88
CA GLU A 42 6.66 -4.07 -9.98
C GLU A 42 6.45 -3.62 -8.53
N GLU A 43 7.18 -2.60 -8.09
CA GLU A 43 7.04 -1.97 -6.78
C GLU A 43 5.64 -1.38 -6.59
N LYS A 44 5.15 -0.60 -7.56
CA LYS A 44 3.80 -0.02 -7.52
C LYS A 44 2.71 -1.11 -7.47
N ASN A 45 2.87 -2.16 -8.26
CA ASN A 45 1.96 -3.31 -8.26
C ASN A 45 1.99 -4.03 -6.92
N TRP A 46 3.19 -4.24 -6.36
CA TRP A 46 3.36 -4.91 -5.08
C TRP A 46 2.74 -4.11 -3.94
N ILE A 47 2.94 -2.80 -3.87
CA ILE A 47 2.31 -1.92 -2.86
C ILE A 47 0.80 -1.99 -2.99
N THR A 48 0.28 -1.78 -4.19
CA THR A 48 -1.17 -1.81 -4.46
C THR A 48 -1.78 -3.15 -4.02
N LYS A 49 -1.12 -4.27 -4.33
CA LYS A 49 -1.61 -5.59 -3.93
C LYS A 49 -1.67 -5.75 -2.42
N ASN A 50 -0.59 -5.44 -1.70
CA ASN A 50 -0.49 -5.66 -0.25
C ASN A 50 -1.35 -4.68 0.57
N VAL A 51 -1.54 -3.46 0.08
CA VAL A 51 -2.44 -2.48 0.71
C VAL A 51 -3.90 -2.92 0.65
N ASN A 52 -4.34 -3.55 -0.45
CA ASN A 52 -5.73 -4.04 -0.54
C ASN A 52 -5.90 -5.48 -0.03
N HIS A 53 -4.83 -6.27 0.07
CA HIS A 53 -4.85 -7.63 0.62
C HIS A 53 -4.32 -7.66 2.07
N ASN A 54 -4.91 -6.85 2.95
CA ASN A 54 -4.72 -6.99 4.39
C ASN A 54 -6.01 -6.61 5.13
N SER A 55 -6.17 -7.11 6.35
CA SER A 55 -7.37 -6.91 7.16
C SER A 55 -7.27 -5.74 8.14
N TYR A 56 -6.12 -5.05 8.21
CA TYR A 56 -5.83 -4.08 9.26
C TYR A 56 -6.03 -2.64 8.81
N PHE A 57 -5.58 -2.30 7.59
CA PHE A 57 -5.50 -0.90 7.14
C PHE A 57 -5.84 -0.78 5.66
N LYS A 58 -6.48 0.35 5.30
CA LYS A 58 -6.77 0.68 3.90
C LYS A 58 -5.63 1.41 3.19
N ASN A 59 -4.72 2.06 3.92
CA ASN A 59 -3.66 2.90 3.33
C ASN A 59 -2.24 2.45 3.74
N ALA A 60 -2.12 1.30 4.40
CA ALA A 60 -0.87 0.86 4.99
C ALA A 60 -0.70 -0.65 4.85
N ILE A 61 0.55 -1.10 4.93
CA ILE A 61 0.91 -2.52 4.91
C ILE A 61 1.39 -2.90 6.31
N PRO A 62 0.73 -3.86 6.98
CA PRO A 62 1.20 -4.37 8.26
C PRO A 62 2.31 -5.41 8.09
N LEU A 63 3.35 -5.36 8.92
CA LEU A 63 4.37 -6.41 9.03
C LEU A 63 4.88 -6.50 10.46
N SER A 64 4.85 -7.70 11.05
CA SER A 64 5.39 -7.99 12.40
C SER A 64 4.94 -7.00 13.50
N GLY A 65 3.69 -6.55 13.46
CA GLY A 65 3.12 -5.61 14.44
C GLY A 65 3.43 -4.13 14.17
N TYR A 66 4.09 -3.83 13.07
CA TYR A 66 4.32 -2.47 12.55
C TYR A 66 3.38 -2.14 11.39
N ARG A 67 2.98 -0.87 11.32
CA ARG A 67 2.20 -0.27 10.24
C ARG A 67 3.13 0.58 9.37
N PHE A 68 3.29 0.20 8.11
CA PHE A 68 4.00 0.98 7.10
C PHE A 68 2.99 1.77 6.28
N ASP A 69 2.93 3.09 6.48
CA ASP A 69 1.94 3.95 5.84
C ASP A 69 2.39 4.38 4.43
N PHE A 70 1.47 4.32 3.46
CA PHE A 70 1.70 4.74 2.08
C PHE A 70 0.65 5.76 1.60
N SER A 71 -0.05 6.42 2.53
CA SER A 71 -1.17 7.32 2.22
C SER A 71 -0.80 8.42 1.22
N GLU A 72 0.46 8.86 1.21
CA GLU A 72 0.93 9.95 0.34
C GLU A 72 1.05 9.58 -1.15
N ILE A 73 1.21 8.30 -1.46
CA ILE A 73 1.32 7.82 -2.86
C ILE A 73 0.05 7.12 -3.34
N LEU A 74 -0.90 6.83 -2.44
CA LEU A 74 -2.11 6.08 -2.75
C LEU A 74 -3.24 7.01 -3.18
N ARG A 75 -3.97 6.57 -4.20
CA ARG A 75 -5.21 7.19 -4.66
C ARG A 75 -6.37 6.25 -4.45
N THR A 76 -7.56 6.83 -4.33
CA THR A 76 -8.80 6.07 -4.10
C THR A 76 -9.49 5.81 -5.43
N TYR A 77 -9.85 4.56 -5.66
CA TYR A 77 -10.56 4.13 -6.86
C TYR A 77 -11.82 3.37 -6.48
N ILE A 78 -12.92 3.69 -7.15
CA ILE A 78 -14.15 2.89 -7.11
C ILE A 78 -14.21 2.08 -8.39
N VAL A 79 -14.28 0.76 -8.25
CA VAL A 79 -14.34 -0.20 -9.35
C VAL A 79 -15.71 -0.83 -9.39
N LYS A 80 -16.35 -0.77 -10.56
CA LYS A 80 -17.58 -1.50 -10.86
C LYS A 80 -17.23 -2.81 -11.54
N GLN A 81 -17.62 -3.92 -10.93
CA GLN A 81 -17.39 -5.28 -11.43
C GLN A 81 -18.57 -6.18 -11.09
N TYR A 82 -19.09 -6.91 -12.09
CA TYR A 82 -20.18 -7.88 -11.91
C TYR A 82 -21.40 -7.29 -11.17
N GLY A 83 -21.77 -6.05 -11.50
CA GLY A 83 -22.88 -5.34 -10.86
C GLY A 83 -22.60 -4.75 -9.48
N SER A 84 -21.43 -5.01 -8.89
CA SER A 84 -21.02 -4.49 -7.58
C SER A 84 -20.01 -3.36 -7.69
N PHE A 85 -19.99 -2.48 -6.69
CA PHE A 85 -18.98 -1.42 -6.55
C PHE A 85 -18.07 -1.72 -5.36
N GLN A 86 -16.76 -1.62 -5.57
CA GLN A 86 -15.75 -1.83 -4.53
C GLN A 86 -14.75 -0.69 -4.52
N GLU A 87 -14.37 -0.24 -3.33
CA GLU A 87 -13.32 0.77 -3.14
C GLU A 87 -11.96 0.09 -3.01
N TYR A 88 -10.97 0.63 -3.72
CA TYR A 88 -9.58 0.19 -3.67
C TYR A 88 -8.64 1.38 -3.52
N LYS A 89 -7.49 1.14 -2.89
CA LYS A 89 -6.40 2.10 -2.78
C LYS A 89 -5.22 1.64 -3.62
N ALA A 90 -4.81 2.43 -4.61
CA ALA A 90 -3.74 2.04 -5.51
C ALA A 90 -2.80 3.20 -5.81
N VAL A 91 -1.55 2.88 -6.14
CA VAL A 91 -0.57 3.92 -6.51
C VAL A 91 -0.96 4.60 -7.83
N ASP A 92 -1.42 3.80 -8.80
CA ASP A 92 -2.00 4.28 -10.05
C ASP A 92 -3.04 3.29 -10.59
N LYS A 93 -3.82 3.75 -11.59
CA LYS A 93 -4.86 2.95 -12.25
C LYS A 93 -4.30 1.67 -12.92
N THR A 94 -3.04 1.69 -13.35
CA THR A 94 -2.41 0.54 -14.01
C THR A 94 -2.09 -0.55 -12.99
N SER A 95 -1.56 -0.18 -11.82
CA SER A 95 -1.32 -1.11 -10.72
C SER A 95 -2.61 -1.67 -10.13
N LEU A 96 -3.69 -0.88 -10.10
CA LEU A 96 -5.01 -1.38 -9.76
C LEU A 96 -5.49 -2.47 -10.74
N ARG A 97 -5.34 -2.22 -12.05
CA ARG A 97 -5.69 -3.20 -13.10
C ARG A 97 -4.83 -4.45 -13.07
N ALA A 98 -3.56 -4.32 -12.69
CA ALA A 98 -2.69 -5.48 -12.52
C ALA A 98 -3.11 -6.38 -11.34
N MET A 99 -3.78 -5.80 -10.32
CA MET A 99 -4.26 -6.52 -9.16
C MET A 99 -5.65 -7.14 -9.37
N ILE A 100 -6.58 -6.42 -10.01
CA ILE A 100 -7.97 -6.87 -10.19
C ILE A 100 -8.06 -7.79 -11.40
N TYR A 101 -8.53 -9.01 -11.16
CA TYR A 101 -8.78 -10.00 -12.21
C TYR A 101 -10.19 -9.90 -12.76
N GLY A 102 -10.36 -10.26 -14.03
CA GLY A 102 -11.67 -10.34 -14.69
C GLY A 102 -12.08 -9.08 -15.43
N ARG A 103 -13.32 -9.08 -15.94
CA ARG A 103 -13.85 -7.97 -16.74
C ARG A 103 -14.27 -6.84 -15.82
N ILE A 104 -13.71 -5.65 -16.05
CA ILE A 104 -14.02 -4.43 -15.30
C ILE A 104 -14.96 -3.55 -16.13
N ASP A 105 -16.09 -3.15 -15.55
CA ASP A 105 -17.06 -2.30 -16.24
C ASP A 105 -16.63 -0.83 -16.21
N LYS A 106 -16.20 -0.36 -15.02
CA LYS A 106 -15.79 1.03 -14.82
C LYS A 106 -14.79 1.15 -13.69
N ILE A 107 -13.84 2.09 -13.84
CA ILE A 107 -12.93 2.52 -12.78
C ILE A 107 -13.05 4.03 -12.67
N ILE A 108 -13.39 4.52 -11.48
CA ILE A 108 -13.54 5.94 -11.15
C ILE A 108 -12.47 6.30 -10.12
N GLU A 109 -11.67 7.32 -10.40
CA GLU A 109 -10.76 7.91 -9.40
C GLU A 109 -11.53 8.93 -8.58
N VAL A 110 -11.48 8.81 -7.25
CA VAL A 110 -12.09 9.76 -6.33
C VAL A 110 -11.03 10.80 -5.99
N LYS A 111 -11.33 12.07 -6.28
CA LYS A 111 -10.48 13.21 -5.96
C LYS A 111 -10.79 13.76 -4.58
#